data_AF-A0A563E9M5-F1
#
_entry.id   AF-A0A563E9M5-F1
#
_cell.length_a   1.000
_cell.length_b   1.000
_cell.length_c   1.000
_cell.angle_alpha   90.00
_cell.angle_beta   90.00
_cell.angle_gamma   90.00
#
_symmetry.space_group_name_H-M   'P 1'
#
loop_
_entity.id
_entity.type
_entity.pdbx_description
1 polymer ?
#
loop_
_entity_poly.entity_id
_entity_poly.type
_entity_poly.pdbx_seq_one_letter_code
_entity_poly.pdbx_strand_id
1 'polypeptide(L)' 'MVTVYIRDVDEATAETLKQRAAAEGRSVSAYVASELRKIAARPTNAQVVERLRNVDRTGAPSMDEIVEALESSRR' A
#
# COMPACT_ATOMS: atom_id res chain seq x y z
N MET A 1 -4.99 19.86 -11.62
CA MET A 1 -3.92 18.89 -11.94
C MET A 1 -2.63 19.43 -11.35
N VAL A 2 -1.88 18.63 -10.58
CA VAL A 2 -0.61 19.04 -9.97
C VAL A 2 0.53 18.31 -10.70
N THR A 3 1.59 19.03 -11.02
CA THR A 3 2.78 18.49 -11.68
C THR A 3 3.91 18.35 -10.67
N VAL A 4 4.61 17.22 -10.68
CA VAL A 4 5.79 16.97 -9.85
C VAL A 4 7.01 16.89 -10.75
N TYR A 5 8.06 17.65 -10.42
CA TYR A 5 9.36 17.54 -11.04
C TYR A 5 10.30 16.77 -10.12
N ILE A 6 10.81 15.63 -10.57
CA ILE A 6 11.71 14.78 -9.80
C ILE A 6 13.15 15.14 -10.22
N ARG A 7 13.96 15.55 -9.25
CA ARG A 7 15.37 15.89 -9.45
C ARG A 7 16.26 14.71 -9.08
N ASP A 8 17.49 14.75 -9.58
CA ASP A 8 18.57 13.83 -9.18
C ASP A 8 18.25 12.35 -9.41
N VAL A 9 17.57 12.05 -10.52
CA VAL A 9 17.32 10.68 -10.98
C VAL A 9 18.49 10.25 -11.86
N ASP A 10 19.20 9.20 -11.44
CA ASP A 10 20.27 8.63 -12.25
C ASP A 10 19.73 7.97 -13.53
N GLU A 11 20.59 7.88 -14.54
CA GLU A 11 20.21 7.37 -15.86
C GLU A 11 19.72 5.92 -15.83
N ALA A 12 20.32 5.06 -15.00
CA ALA A 12 19.91 3.66 -14.88
C ALA A 12 18.50 3.52 -14.29
N THR A 13 18.16 4.34 -13.29
CA THR A 13 16.80 4.43 -12.74
C THR A 13 15.82 4.91 -13.81
N ALA A 14 16.16 5.97 -14.55
CA ALA A 14 15.30 6.50 -15.60
C ALA A 14 15.01 5.47 -16.70
N GLU A 15 16.04 4.73 -17.14
CA GLU A 15 15.88 3.66 -18.13
C GLU A 15 15.02 2.50 -17.63
N THR A 16 15.20 2.10 -16.37
CA THR A 16 14.37 1.06 -15.75
C THR A 16 12.88 1.48 -15.74
N LEU A 17 12.59 2.74 -15.40
CA LEU A 17 11.22 3.26 -15.40
C LEU A 17 10.63 3.33 -16.82
N LYS A 18 11.43 3.70 -17.83
CA LYS A 18 11.02 3.66 -19.25
C LYS A 18 10.64 2.26 -19.69
N GLN A 19 11.48 1.27 -19.40
CA GLN A 19 11.22 -0.12 -19.76
C GLN A 19 9.94 -0.66 -19.11
N ARG A 20 9.72 -0.38 -17.82
CA ARG A 20 8.49 -0.78 -17.11
C ARG A 20 7.25 -0.10 -17.67
N ALA A 21 7.32 1.21 -17.95
CA ALA A 21 6.22 1.94 -18.56
C ALA A 21 5.87 1.38 -19.95
N ALA A 22 6.88 1.08 -20.77
CA ALA A 22 6.70 0.46 -22.08
C ALA A 22 6.07 -0.94 -21.99
N ALA A 23 6.50 -1.76 -21.04
CA ALA A 23 5.92 -3.09 -20.79
C ALA A 23 4.43 -3.03 -20.43
N GLU A 24 3.99 -1.94 -19.79
CA GLU A 24 2.58 -1.69 -19.46
C GLU A 24 1.81 -0.92 -20.56
N GLY A 25 2.46 -0.57 -21.68
CA GLY A 25 1.84 0.23 -22.74
C GLY A 25 1.49 1.65 -22.32
N ARG A 26 2.25 2.24 -21.38
CA ARG A 26 2.01 3.55 -20.78
C ARG A 26 3.17 4.50 -21.03
N SER A 27 2.90 5.81 -21.01
CA SER A 27 3.98 6.79 -20.91
C SER A 27 4.67 6.69 -19.55
N VAL A 28 5.95 7.10 -19.47
CA VAL A 28 6.71 7.14 -18.22
C VAL A 28 6.00 7.98 -17.16
N SER A 29 5.48 9.14 -17.54
CA SER A 29 4.75 10.04 -16.63
C SER A 29 3.48 9.38 -16.08
N ALA A 30 2.73 8.66 -16.91
CA ALA A 30 1.55 7.92 -16.46
C ALA A 30 1.91 6.77 -15.52
N TYR A 31 2.96 6.02 -15.85
CA TYR A 31 3.48 4.95 -15.00
C TYR A 31 3.91 5.49 -13.63
N VAL A 32 4.80 6.49 -13.59
CA VAL A 32 5.31 7.08 -12.34
C VAL A 32 4.18 7.70 -11.52
N ALA A 33 3.22 8.38 -12.15
CA ALA A 33 2.06 8.91 -11.43
C ALA A 33 1.21 7.79 -10.81
N SER A 34 1.11 6.61 -11.44
CA SER A 34 0.42 5.46 -10.86
C SER A 34 1.17 4.88 -9.66
N GLU A 35 2.50 4.80 -9.73
CA GLU A 35 3.33 4.36 -8.61
C GLU A 35 3.24 5.32 -7.41
N LEU A 36 3.27 6.64 -7.66
CA LEU A 36 3.08 7.64 -6.60
C LEU A 36 1.71 7.50 -5.92
N ARG A 37 0.65 7.18 -6.66
CA ARG A 37 -0.68 6.91 -6.08
C ARG A 37 -0.66 5.65 -5.20
N LYS A 38 0.02 4.59 -5.62
CA LYS A 38 0.18 3.37 -4.81
C LYS A 38 0.90 3.67 -3.50
N ILE A 39 1.96 4.47 -3.54
CA ILE A 39 2.72 4.90 -2.36
C ILE A 39 1.80 5.71 -1.43
N ALA A 40 1.08 6.69 -1.96
CA ALA A 40 0.19 7.55 -1.17
C ALA A 40 -1.02 6.81 -0.58
N ALA A 41 -1.52 5.77 -1.27
CA ALA A 41 -2.65 4.98 -0.80
C ALA A 41 -2.27 4.04 0.37
N ARG A 42 -0.98 3.68 0.50
CA ARG A 42 -0.52 2.79 1.57
C ARG A 42 -0.34 3.59 2.86
N PRO A 43 -1.09 3.29 3.94
CA PRO A 43 -0.92 4.00 5.20
C PRO A 43 0.45 3.68 5.80
N THR A 44 1.04 4.67 6.47
CA THR A 44 2.25 4.46 7.26
C THR A 44 1.94 3.65 8.52
N ASN A 45 2.93 3.01 9.12
CA ASN A 45 2.74 2.28 10.38
C ASN A 45 2.19 3.19 11.48
N ALA A 46 2.62 4.46 11.54
CA ALA A 46 2.11 5.44 12.49
C ALA A 46 0.60 5.69 12.29
N GLN A 47 0.16 5.89 11.04
CA GLN A 47 -1.25 6.06 10.70
C GLN A 47 -2.08 4.81 10.99
N VAL A 48 -1.52 3.62 10.78
CA VAL A 48 -2.18 2.36 11.15
C VAL A 48 -2.37 2.27 12.66
N VAL A 49 -1.32 2.54 13.44
CA VAL A 49 -1.40 2.51 14.92
C VAL A 49 -2.42 3.53 15.44
N GLU A 50 -2.40 4.75 14.92
CA GLU A 50 -3.37 5.78 15.27
C GLU A 50 -4.81 5.34 14.98
N ARG A 51 -5.04 4.78 13.78
CA ARG A 51 -6.35 4.21 13.43
C ARG A 51 -6.75 3.11 14.41
N LEU A 52 -5.85 2.18 14.73
CA LEU A 52 -6.12 1.06 15.64
C LEU A 52 -6.43 1.49 17.07
N ARG A 53 -5.88 2.63 17.54
CA ARG A 53 -6.22 3.19 18.86
C ARG A 53 -7.67 3.66 18.93
N ASN A 54 -8.22 4.12 17.79
CA ASN A 54 -9.58 4.63 17.70
C ASN A 54 -10.61 3.56 17.31
N VAL A 55 -10.19 2.30 17.09
CA VAL A 55 -11.11 1.20 16.83
C VAL A 55 -11.82 0.82 18.12
N ASP A 56 -13.15 1.00 18.15
CA ASP A 56 -14.01 0.44 19.19
C ASP A 56 -14.03 -1.09 19.08
N ARG A 57 -13.75 -1.75 20.20
CA ARG A 57 -13.62 -3.21 20.32
C ARG A 57 -14.68 -3.82 21.25
N THR A 58 -15.68 -3.03 21.67
CA THR A 58 -16.71 -3.51 22.62
C THR A 58 -17.54 -4.70 22.13
N GLY A 59 -17.57 -4.98 20.82
CA GLY A 59 -18.18 -6.18 20.25
C GLY A 59 -17.21 -7.16 19.59
N ALA A 60 -15.90 -7.01 19.83
CA ALA A 60 -14.91 -7.92 19.27
C ALA A 60 -14.92 -9.27 20.02
N PRO A 61 -14.73 -10.40 19.33
CA PRO A 61 -14.65 -11.69 19.99
C PRO A 61 -13.47 -11.73 20.96
N SER A 62 -13.70 -12.36 22.10
CA SER A 62 -12.68 -12.68 23.08
C SER A 62 -11.67 -13.68 22.53
N MET A 63 -10.50 -13.78 23.17
CA MET A 63 -9.51 -14.78 22.80
C MET A 63 -10.07 -16.21 22.87
N ASP A 64 -10.87 -16.49 23.90
CA ASP A 64 -11.41 -17.83 24.12
C ASP A 64 -12.39 -18.22 23.01
N GLU A 65 -13.28 -17.30 22.60
CA GLU A 65 -14.18 -17.50 21.46
C GLU A 65 -13.42 -17.74 20.15
N ILE A 66 -12.29 -17.04 19.94
CA ILE A 66 -11.44 -17.24 18.76
C ILE A 66 -10.79 -18.63 18.77
N VAL A 67 -10.26 -19.06 19.92
CA VAL A 67 -9.62 -20.38 20.04
C VAL A 67 -10.64 -21.50 19.84
N GLU A 68 -11.82 -21.40 20.46
CA GLU A 68 -12.90 -22.38 20.30
C GLU A 68 -13.37 -22.50 18.84
N ALA A 69 -13.53 -21.37 18.15
CA ALA A 69 -13.87 -21.35 16.73
C ALA A 69 -12.78 -22.03 15.86
N LEU A 70 -11.50 -21.85 16.19
CA LEU A 70 -10.39 -22.48 15.47
C LEU A 70 -10.30 -23.99 15.71
N GLU A 71 -10.60 -24.45 16.93
CA GLU A 71 -10.60 -25.89 17.25
C GLU A 71 -11.77 -26.63 16.61
N SER A 72 -12.95 -26.01 16.62
CA SER A 72 -14.15 -26.58 15.98
C SER A 72 -14.01 -26.68 14.45
N SER A 73 -13.33 -25.73 13.80
CA SER A 73 -13.07 -25.79 12.35
C SER A 73 -12.07 -26.87 11.91
N ARG A 74 -11.29 -27.45 12.83
CA ARG A 74 -10.29 -28.49 12.54
C ARG A 74 -10.80 -29.92 12.75
N ARG A 75 -12.04 -30.09 13.23
CA ARG A 75 -12.68 -31.40 13.43
C ARG A 75 -13.55 -31.79 12.25
#